data_AF-A0AAI8KXK6-F1
#
_entry.id   AF-A0AAI8KXK6-F1
#
_cell.length_a   1.000
_cell.length_b   1.000
_cell.length_c   1.000
_cell.angle_alpha   90.00
_cell.angle_beta   90.00
_cell.angle_gamma   90.00
#
_symmetry.space_group_name_H-M   'P 1'
#
loop_
_entity.id
_entity.type
_entity.pdbx_description
1 polymer ?
#
loop_
_entity_poly.entity_id
_entity_poly.type
_entity_poly.pdbx_seq_one_letter_code
_entity_poly.pdbx_strand_id
1 'polypeptide(L)'
;MSYRTALSEVLADVVGPVAEATRVQDRFPRGTVTALGQAGLLGLTVSTELGGGGMELREAADVVTRTARVCPSTAAVLLSHYTAVAVLEAYGCSWVRGEIAAGRHLASLALAESASGADGGVGAGDPLLDPRSVATASGGVVALRGRKRGVVAAGEADTYVWSSRPLAARAGLTLWAVPAHASDLFVPARPGVEGPRGTATSTVFADPVLVPAEAILGTDGGGLDVVLRTVLPRLLELRAAAQPFRPANPVEPGSARHRTDSLAAS
;
A
#
# COMPACT_ATOMS: atom_id res chain seq x y z
N MET A 1 4.55 26.10 -0.46
CA MET A 1 4.21 25.60 0.89
C MET A 1 5.04 24.33 1.14
N SER A 2 5.58 24.11 2.34
CA SER A 2 6.32 22.87 2.64
C SER A 2 5.35 21.68 2.74
N TYR A 3 5.77 20.48 2.32
CA TYR A 3 4.96 19.26 2.48
C TYR A 3 4.56 19.02 3.94
N ARG A 4 5.39 19.44 4.91
CA ARG A 4 5.09 19.28 6.34
C ARG A 4 3.93 20.17 6.79
N THR A 5 3.87 21.40 6.27
CA THR A 5 2.77 22.33 6.57
C THR A 5 1.47 21.77 6.00
N ALA A 6 1.48 21.40 4.72
CA ALA A 6 0.32 20.80 4.05
C ALA A 6 -0.17 19.53 4.75
N LEU A 7 0.76 18.66 5.16
CA LEU A 7 0.42 17.47 5.95
C LEU A 7 -0.18 17.82 7.30
N SER A 8 0.41 18.76 8.05
CA SER A 8 -0.10 19.15 9.37
C SER A 8 -1.54 19.69 9.29
N GLU A 9 -1.85 20.49 8.29
CA GLU A 9 -3.21 20.99 8.02
C GLU A 9 -4.17 19.84 7.71
N VAL A 10 -3.84 18.97 6.75
CA VAL A 10 -4.69 17.82 6.39
C VAL A 10 -4.89 16.88 7.58
N LEU A 11 -3.86 16.64 8.39
CA LEU A 11 -3.95 15.79 9.58
C LEU A 11 -4.89 16.37 10.64
N ALA A 12 -4.83 17.68 10.88
CA ALA A 12 -5.67 18.35 11.86
C ALA A 12 -7.13 18.48 11.39
N ASP A 13 -7.32 18.91 10.14
CA ASP A 13 -8.63 19.36 9.65
C ASP A 13 -9.44 18.23 9.01
N VAL A 14 -8.77 17.19 8.48
CA VAL A 14 -9.44 16.11 7.74
C VAL A 14 -9.21 14.75 8.39
N VAL A 15 -7.97 14.35 8.65
CA VAL A 15 -7.67 12.98 9.11
C VAL A 15 -8.10 12.75 10.55
N GLY A 16 -7.74 13.66 11.45
CA GLY A 16 -8.06 13.57 12.88
C GLY A 16 -9.56 13.40 13.15
N PRO A 17 -10.43 14.26 12.60
CA PRO A 17 -11.88 14.18 12.83
C PRO A 17 -12.53 12.84 12.42
N VAL A 18 -12.00 12.16 11.40
CA VAL A 18 -12.58 10.91 10.87
C VAL A 18 -11.82 9.64 11.28
N ALA A 19 -10.70 9.76 11.99
CA ALA A 19 -9.81 8.64 12.31
C ALA A 19 -10.52 7.53 13.11
N GLU A 20 -11.30 7.92 14.12
CA GLU A 20 -12.01 6.96 14.97
C GLU A 20 -13.17 6.28 14.23
N ALA A 21 -13.92 7.05 13.42
CA ALA A 21 -14.97 6.49 12.58
C ALA A 21 -14.41 5.48 11.58
N THR A 22 -13.28 5.80 10.93
CA THR A 22 -12.54 4.90 10.03
C THR A 22 -12.20 3.58 10.71
N ARG A 23 -11.73 3.63 11.96
CA ARG A 23 -11.35 2.46 12.75
C ARG A 23 -12.55 1.61 13.19
N VAL A 24 -13.60 2.25 13.69
CA VAL A 24 -14.77 1.56 14.27
C VAL A 24 -15.69 1.01 13.19
N GLN A 25 -15.98 1.81 12.16
CA GLN A 25 -16.92 1.49 11.08
C GLN A 25 -16.29 0.65 9.97
N ASP A 26 -14.97 0.45 10.00
CA ASP A 26 -14.23 -0.30 8.99
C ASP A 26 -14.44 0.24 7.56
N ARG A 27 -14.63 1.56 7.45
CA ARG A 27 -14.89 2.23 6.18
C ARG A 27 -13.60 2.84 5.63
N PHE A 28 -13.34 2.63 4.34
CA PHE A 28 -12.21 3.26 3.67
C PHE A 28 -12.31 4.80 3.70
N PRO A 29 -11.26 5.53 4.11
CA PRO A 29 -11.29 6.98 4.31
C PRO A 29 -11.07 7.74 2.99
N ARG A 30 -11.97 7.58 2.01
CA ARG A 30 -11.85 8.19 0.67
C ARG A 30 -11.65 9.71 0.70
N GLY A 31 -12.37 10.41 1.57
CA GLY A 31 -12.24 11.86 1.75
C GLY A 31 -10.84 12.27 2.21
N THR A 32 -10.25 11.51 3.14
CA THR A 32 -8.87 11.71 3.60
C THR A 32 -7.87 11.52 2.47
N VAL A 33 -7.99 10.43 1.69
CA VAL A 33 -7.10 10.19 0.54
C VAL A 33 -7.19 11.32 -0.49
N THR A 34 -8.40 11.80 -0.74
CA THR A 34 -8.63 12.94 -1.66
C THR A 34 -7.96 14.21 -1.15
N ALA A 35 -8.09 14.54 0.14
CA ALA A 35 -7.46 15.71 0.74
C ALA A 35 -5.92 15.61 0.72
N LEU A 36 -5.37 14.43 0.99
CA LEU A 36 -3.93 14.16 0.86
C LEU A 36 -3.46 14.38 -0.59
N GLY A 37 -4.25 13.93 -1.57
CA GLY A 37 -4.00 14.17 -3.00
C GLY A 37 -3.98 15.66 -3.35
N GLN A 38 -5.01 16.41 -2.94
CA GLN A 38 -5.11 17.86 -3.16
C GLN A 38 -3.98 18.65 -2.51
N ALA A 39 -3.44 18.16 -1.38
CA ALA A 39 -2.27 18.72 -0.71
C ALA A 39 -0.93 18.33 -1.37
N GLY A 40 -0.94 17.58 -2.47
CA GLY A 40 0.26 17.12 -3.19
C GLY A 40 0.99 15.95 -2.52
N LEU A 41 0.39 15.31 -1.51
CA LEU A 41 1.05 14.25 -0.74
C LEU A 41 1.01 12.90 -1.45
N LEU A 42 0.01 12.61 -2.29
CA LEU A 42 0.06 11.40 -3.12
C LEU A 42 1.17 11.48 -4.19
N GLY A 43 1.39 12.67 -4.76
CA GLY A 43 2.45 12.95 -5.72
C GLY A 43 3.83 13.25 -5.10
N LEU A 44 4.01 13.07 -3.79
CA LEU A 44 5.17 13.58 -3.05
C LEU A 44 6.51 13.09 -3.62
N THR A 45 6.58 11.81 -4.01
CA THR A 45 7.81 11.17 -4.51
C THR A 45 7.86 11.05 -6.03
N VAL A 46 6.94 11.68 -6.75
CA VAL A 46 6.98 11.77 -8.21
C VAL A 46 7.89 12.93 -8.61
N SER A 47 8.62 12.78 -9.70
CA SER A 47 9.52 13.82 -10.22
C SER A 47 8.83 15.19 -10.40
N THR A 48 9.59 16.24 -10.15
CA THR A 48 9.14 17.63 -10.34
C THR A 48 8.84 17.95 -11.80
N GLU A 49 9.46 17.23 -12.75
CA GLU A 49 9.21 17.35 -14.19
C GLU A 49 7.75 17.02 -14.56
N LEU A 50 7.11 16.13 -13.81
CA LEU A 50 5.69 15.79 -13.97
C LEU A 50 4.77 16.57 -13.02
N GLY A 51 5.31 17.56 -12.29
CA GLY A 51 4.58 18.34 -11.30
C GLY A 51 4.45 17.68 -9.93
N GLY A 52 5.23 16.62 -9.66
CA GLY A 52 5.29 15.97 -8.37
C GLY A 52 6.15 16.73 -7.34
N GLY A 53 6.23 16.18 -6.12
CA GLY A 53 6.98 16.79 -5.03
C GLY A 53 8.50 16.63 -5.12
N GLY A 54 8.99 15.66 -5.90
CA GLY A 54 10.42 15.37 -6.05
C GLY A 54 11.14 14.94 -4.78
N MET A 55 10.39 14.46 -3.78
CA MET A 55 10.96 14.02 -2.50
C MET A 55 11.34 12.54 -2.53
N GLU A 56 12.13 12.12 -1.55
CA GLU A 56 12.65 10.76 -1.47
C GLU A 56 11.94 9.93 -0.39
N LEU A 57 12.39 8.68 -0.25
CA LEU A 57 11.84 7.73 0.72
C LEU A 57 11.80 8.28 2.16
N ARG A 58 12.77 9.11 2.54
CA ARG A 58 12.85 9.69 3.89
C ARG A 58 11.67 10.61 4.18
N GLU A 59 11.30 11.48 3.25
CA GLU A 59 10.15 12.37 3.39
C GLU A 59 8.84 11.58 3.37
N ALA A 60 8.73 10.57 2.50
CA ALA A 60 7.59 9.64 2.52
C ALA A 60 7.44 8.94 3.88
N ALA A 61 8.55 8.51 4.49
CA ALA A 61 8.57 7.92 5.83
C ALA A 61 8.13 8.91 6.92
N ASP A 62 8.52 10.19 6.83
CA ASP A 62 8.04 11.25 7.73
C ASP A 62 6.52 11.44 7.59
N VAL A 63 6.00 11.46 6.36
CA VAL A 63 4.55 11.54 6.10
C VAL A 63 3.81 10.35 6.70
N VAL A 64 4.28 9.13 6.46
CA VAL A 64 3.68 7.91 7.01
C VAL A 64 3.73 7.92 8.54
N THR A 65 4.87 8.31 9.14
CA THR A 65 5.05 8.38 10.61
C THR A 65 4.05 9.33 11.26
N ARG A 66 3.92 10.55 10.73
CA ARG A 66 3.00 11.55 11.28
C ARG A 66 1.54 11.13 11.09
N THR A 67 1.22 10.55 9.94
CA THR A 67 -0.12 10.03 9.68
C THR A 67 -0.46 8.87 10.60
N ALA A 68 0.48 7.96 10.88
CA ALA A 68 0.25 6.78 11.72
C ALA A 68 -0.10 7.16 13.17
N ARG A 69 0.39 8.29 13.67
CA ARG A 69 0.04 8.83 14.99
C ARG A 69 -1.41 9.30 15.10
N VAL A 70 -2.04 9.64 13.96
CA VAL A 70 -3.41 10.15 13.90
C VAL A 70 -4.37 9.07 13.44
N CYS A 71 -4.07 8.42 12.31
CA CYS A 71 -4.87 7.36 11.72
C CYS A 71 -3.96 6.26 11.13
N PRO A 72 -3.72 5.15 11.87
CA PRO A 72 -2.91 4.03 11.39
C PRO A 72 -3.40 3.43 10.06
N SER A 73 -4.71 3.40 9.82
CA SER A 73 -5.29 2.87 8.58
C SER A 73 -4.92 3.71 7.37
N THR A 74 -5.00 5.04 7.49
CA THR A 74 -4.57 5.96 6.42
C THR A 74 -3.06 5.83 6.18
N ALA A 75 -2.26 5.67 7.23
CA ALA A 75 -0.82 5.45 7.09
C ALA A 75 -0.49 4.15 6.34
N ALA A 76 -1.24 3.07 6.58
CA ALA A 76 -1.08 1.82 5.83
C ALA A 76 -1.43 1.98 4.34
N VAL A 77 -2.44 2.80 4.01
CA VAL A 77 -2.78 3.15 2.62
C VAL A 77 -1.63 3.92 1.96
N LEU A 78 -1.10 4.97 2.62
CA LEU A 78 0.02 5.75 2.12
C LEU A 78 1.30 4.92 1.96
N LEU A 79 1.55 3.97 2.87
CA LEU A 79 2.66 3.04 2.76
C LEU A 79 2.60 2.20 1.48
N SER A 80 1.44 1.57 1.22
CA SER A 80 1.24 0.77 0.00
C SER A 80 1.38 1.66 -1.23
N HIS A 81 0.79 2.86 -1.17
CA HIS A 81 0.84 3.85 -2.23
C HIS A 81 2.27 4.26 -2.59
N TYR A 82 3.05 4.81 -1.65
CA TYR A 82 4.42 5.24 -1.94
C TYR A 82 5.32 4.11 -2.42
N THR A 83 5.07 2.88 -1.95
CA THR A 83 5.82 1.73 -2.44
C THR A 83 5.46 1.39 -3.88
N ALA A 84 4.18 1.44 -4.24
CA ALA A 84 3.72 1.24 -5.62
C ALA A 84 4.18 2.37 -6.55
N VAL A 85 4.09 3.62 -6.10
CA VAL A 85 4.54 4.81 -6.84
C VAL A 85 6.02 4.71 -7.19
N ALA A 86 6.86 4.16 -6.32
CA ALA A 86 8.28 3.99 -6.64
C ALA A 86 8.55 3.06 -7.84
N VAL A 87 7.71 2.04 -8.04
CA VAL A 87 7.80 1.16 -9.22
C VAL A 87 7.25 1.89 -10.44
N LEU A 88 6.11 2.58 -10.28
CA LEU A 88 5.45 3.32 -11.36
C LEU A 88 6.27 4.52 -11.83
N GLU A 89 7.02 5.18 -10.95
CA GLU A 89 7.90 6.29 -11.33
C GLU A 89 9.05 5.81 -12.22
N ALA A 90 9.62 4.66 -11.86
CA ALA A 90 10.73 4.07 -12.60
C ALA A 90 10.31 3.43 -13.93
N TYR A 91 9.13 2.80 -14.00
CA TYR A 91 8.74 1.95 -15.13
C TYR A 91 7.35 2.19 -15.70
N GLY A 92 6.51 2.99 -15.03
CA GLY A 92 5.13 3.25 -15.45
C GLY A 92 5.03 4.23 -16.61
N CYS A 93 3.88 4.23 -17.28
CA CYS A 93 3.63 5.17 -18.37
C CYS A 93 3.52 6.61 -17.84
N SER A 94 3.76 7.60 -18.71
CA SER A 94 3.70 9.02 -18.36
C SER A 94 2.33 9.46 -17.84
N TRP A 95 1.24 8.88 -18.38
CA TRP A 95 -0.12 9.21 -17.96
C TRP A 95 -0.36 8.87 -16.48
N VAL A 96 -0.08 7.62 -16.06
CA VAL A 96 -0.25 7.20 -14.65
C VAL A 96 0.61 8.06 -13.73
N ARG A 97 1.87 8.30 -14.07
CA ARG A 97 2.77 9.14 -13.26
C ARG A 97 2.27 10.58 -13.14
N GLY A 98 1.74 11.16 -14.22
CA GLY A 98 1.14 12.49 -14.22
C GLY A 98 -0.12 12.59 -13.34
N GLU A 99 -0.99 11.57 -13.37
CA GLU A 99 -2.18 11.55 -12.50
C GLU A 99 -1.81 11.38 -11.02
N ILE A 100 -0.77 10.61 -10.70
CA ILE A 100 -0.21 10.50 -9.34
C ILE A 100 0.38 11.84 -8.91
N ALA A 101 1.20 12.48 -9.75
CA ALA A 101 1.79 13.80 -9.48
C ALA A 101 0.71 14.85 -9.17
N ALA A 102 -0.38 14.83 -9.93
CA ALA A 102 -1.51 15.72 -9.74
C ALA A 102 -2.41 15.36 -8.54
N GLY A 103 -2.07 14.31 -7.78
CA GLY A 103 -2.79 13.89 -6.58
C GLY A 103 -4.15 13.25 -6.85
N ARG A 104 -4.41 12.78 -8.08
CA ARG A 104 -5.70 12.21 -8.50
C ARG A 104 -5.71 10.70 -8.59
N HIS A 105 -4.57 10.04 -8.34
CA HIS A 105 -4.39 8.62 -8.60
C HIS A 105 -3.78 7.89 -7.41
N LEU A 106 -4.52 6.93 -6.87
CA LEU A 106 -4.08 6.04 -5.81
C LEU A 106 -3.55 4.74 -6.40
N ALA A 107 -2.24 4.52 -6.33
CA ALA A 107 -1.63 3.22 -6.61
C ALA A 107 -1.57 2.31 -5.37
N SER A 108 -1.55 0.98 -5.56
CA SER A 108 -1.32 0.00 -4.50
C SER A 108 -0.56 -1.24 -4.98
N LEU A 109 0.05 -2.00 -4.07
CA LEU A 109 0.75 -3.25 -4.37
C LEU A 109 -0.20 -4.46 -4.36
N ALA A 110 -0.14 -5.28 -5.41
CA ALA A 110 -0.83 -6.56 -5.51
C ALA A 110 0.18 -7.68 -5.84
N LEU A 111 1.08 -7.95 -4.89
CA LEU A 111 2.20 -8.87 -5.09
C LEU A 111 1.97 -10.24 -4.43
N ALA A 112 1.55 -10.23 -3.16
CA ALA A 112 1.48 -11.43 -2.33
C ALA A 112 0.36 -12.38 -2.76
N GLU A 113 0.66 -13.68 -2.77
CA GLU A 113 -0.30 -14.75 -3.02
C GLU A 113 -0.40 -15.70 -1.82
N SER A 114 -1.47 -16.49 -1.70
CA SER A 114 -1.48 -17.56 -0.69
C SER A 114 -0.51 -18.67 -1.12
N ALA A 115 0.32 -19.16 -0.19
CA ALA A 115 1.15 -20.34 -0.41
C ALA A 115 0.30 -21.61 -0.68
N SER A 116 -0.96 -21.64 -0.24
CA SER A 116 -1.94 -22.68 -0.58
C SER A 116 -2.62 -22.37 -1.92
N GLY A 117 -2.28 -23.11 -2.97
CA GLY A 117 -3.01 -23.07 -4.24
C GLY A 117 -4.46 -23.56 -4.11
N ALA A 118 -5.25 -23.42 -5.18
CA ALA A 118 -6.59 -23.99 -5.28
C ALA A 118 -6.61 -25.52 -5.03
N ASP A 119 -5.46 -26.19 -5.20
CA ASP A 119 -5.28 -27.63 -5.00
C ASP A 119 -4.74 -28.02 -3.60
N GLY A 120 -4.74 -27.11 -2.61
CA GLY A 120 -4.34 -27.42 -1.23
C GLY A 120 -2.86 -27.73 -1.02
N GLY A 121 -2.02 -27.65 -2.06
CA GLY A 121 -0.57 -27.78 -1.94
C GLY A 121 0.06 -26.53 -1.30
N VAL A 122 0.86 -26.72 -0.25
CA VAL A 122 1.68 -25.68 0.36
C VAL A 122 2.91 -25.47 -0.52
N GLY A 123 2.96 -24.38 -1.28
CA GLY A 123 4.17 -23.96 -1.98
C GLY A 123 5.24 -23.53 -0.97
N ALA A 124 6.48 -24.01 -1.14
CA ALA A 124 7.62 -23.69 -0.28
C ALA A 124 8.27 -22.31 -0.57
N GLY A 125 7.70 -21.51 -1.48
CA GLY A 125 8.24 -20.20 -1.88
C GLY A 125 7.65 -19.04 -1.07
N ASP A 126 8.43 -17.95 -0.93
CA ASP A 126 7.93 -16.71 -0.34
C ASP A 126 6.79 -16.16 -1.22
N PRO A 127 5.60 -15.89 -0.65
CA PRO A 127 4.41 -15.46 -1.40
C PRO A 127 4.58 -14.13 -2.16
N LEU A 128 5.63 -13.34 -1.86
CA LEU A 128 5.99 -12.13 -2.59
C LEU A 128 6.98 -12.37 -3.74
N LEU A 129 7.78 -13.45 -3.68
CA LEU A 129 8.93 -13.67 -4.56
C LEU A 129 8.73 -14.81 -5.57
N ASP A 130 7.81 -15.76 -5.31
CA ASP A 130 7.46 -16.86 -6.21
C ASP A 130 5.95 -16.84 -6.53
N PRO A 131 5.47 -15.93 -7.39
CA PRO A 131 4.04 -15.84 -7.73
C PRO A 131 3.56 -17.10 -8.48
N ARG A 132 2.32 -17.51 -8.22
CA ARG A 132 1.61 -18.54 -8.98
C ARG A 132 0.74 -17.95 -10.09
N SER A 133 0.38 -16.66 -10.01
CA SER A 133 -0.39 -15.96 -11.03
C SER A 133 0.23 -16.14 -12.41
N VAL A 134 -0.60 -16.39 -13.41
CA VAL A 134 -0.20 -16.72 -14.77
C VAL A 134 -0.39 -15.50 -15.67
N ALA A 135 0.56 -15.28 -16.57
CA ALA A 135 0.45 -14.32 -17.67
C ALA A 135 0.57 -15.07 -19.00
N THR A 136 -0.29 -14.75 -19.97
CA THR A 136 -0.20 -15.29 -21.34
C THR A 136 -0.35 -14.16 -22.34
N ALA A 137 0.60 -14.02 -23.26
CA ALA A 137 0.59 -12.98 -24.28
C ALA A 137 -0.01 -13.47 -25.60
N SER A 138 -0.83 -12.64 -26.24
CA SER A 138 -1.33 -12.84 -27.60
C SER A 138 -1.65 -11.50 -28.25
N GLY A 139 -1.11 -11.26 -29.45
CA GLY A 139 -1.48 -10.08 -30.26
C GLY A 139 -1.28 -8.72 -29.58
N GLY A 140 -0.23 -8.56 -28.77
CA GLY A 140 0.04 -7.30 -28.03
C GLY A 140 -0.79 -7.11 -26.77
N VAL A 141 -1.62 -8.09 -26.40
CA VAL A 141 -2.39 -8.12 -25.15
C VAL A 141 -1.83 -9.23 -24.26
N VAL A 142 -1.87 -9.00 -22.95
CA VAL A 142 -1.50 -9.98 -21.92
C VAL A 142 -2.74 -10.26 -21.08
N ALA A 143 -3.09 -11.54 -21.00
CA ALA A 143 -4.11 -12.04 -20.10
C ALA A 143 -3.46 -12.44 -18.78
N LEU A 144 -3.87 -11.81 -17.68
CA LEU A 144 -3.39 -12.09 -16.33
C LEU A 144 -4.47 -12.85 -15.55
N ARG A 145 -4.09 -13.99 -14.97
CA ARG A 145 -4.94 -14.76 -14.04
C ARG A 145 -4.26 -14.91 -12.70
N GLY A 146 -4.99 -14.69 -11.63
CA GLY A 146 -4.44 -14.90 -10.30
C GLY A 146 -5.27 -14.33 -9.17
N ARG A 147 -4.75 -14.53 -7.96
CA ARG A 147 -5.38 -14.12 -6.71
C ARG A 147 -4.33 -13.47 -5.81
N LYS A 148 -4.41 -12.15 -5.64
CA LYS A 148 -3.53 -11.39 -4.76
C LYS A 148 -4.20 -11.17 -3.42
N ARG A 149 -3.52 -11.48 -2.32
CA ARG A 149 -4.08 -11.37 -0.96
C ARG A 149 -3.42 -10.26 -0.17
N GLY A 150 -4.15 -9.71 0.80
CA GLY A 150 -3.64 -8.64 1.64
C GLY A 150 -3.37 -7.35 0.86
N VAL A 151 -4.12 -7.12 -0.22
CA VAL A 151 -4.00 -5.93 -1.04
C VAL A 151 -4.70 -4.79 -0.32
N VAL A 152 -3.93 -3.81 0.15
CA VAL A 152 -4.44 -2.58 0.77
C VAL A 152 -5.13 -1.74 -0.31
N ALA A 153 -6.21 -1.02 0.06
CA ALA A 153 -7.02 -0.24 -0.89
C ALA A 153 -7.55 -1.10 -2.07
N ALA A 154 -7.91 -2.36 -1.79
CA ALA A 154 -8.55 -3.22 -2.78
C ALA A 154 -9.94 -2.68 -3.14
N GLY A 155 -10.18 -2.47 -4.43
CA GLY A 155 -11.39 -1.82 -4.96
C GLY A 155 -11.40 -0.30 -4.78
N GLU A 156 -10.38 0.26 -4.12
CA GLU A 156 -10.30 1.69 -3.85
C GLU A 156 -9.15 2.38 -4.61
N ALA A 157 -8.07 1.65 -4.91
CA ALA A 157 -6.98 2.11 -5.76
C ALA A 157 -7.41 2.24 -7.22
N ASP A 158 -6.68 3.05 -7.99
CA ASP A 158 -6.85 3.25 -9.43
C ASP A 158 -5.92 2.34 -10.26
N THR A 159 -4.79 1.92 -9.69
CA THR A 159 -3.84 0.99 -10.31
C THR A 159 -3.19 0.07 -9.30
N TYR A 160 -3.03 -1.19 -9.69
CA TYR A 160 -2.26 -2.18 -8.96
C TYR A 160 -0.93 -2.45 -9.63
N VAL A 161 0.16 -2.45 -8.85
CA VAL A 161 1.42 -3.08 -9.26
C VAL A 161 1.26 -4.58 -8.97
N TRP A 162 0.99 -5.35 -10.04
CA TRP A 162 0.65 -6.76 -9.99
C TRP A 162 1.84 -7.64 -10.39
N SER A 163 2.09 -8.74 -9.68
CA SER A 163 3.11 -9.73 -10.10
C SER A 163 2.52 -10.95 -10.77
N SER A 164 3.24 -11.54 -11.72
CA SER A 164 2.93 -12.85 -12.30
C SER A 164 4.19 -13.66 -12.51
N ARG A 165 4.03 -14.94 -12.86
CA ARG A 165 5.08 -15.69 -13.55
C ARG A 165 5.49 -14.98 -14.84
N PRO A 166 6.73 -15.17 -15.30
CA PRO A 166 7.17 -14.61 -16.57
C PRO A 166 6.39 -15.19 -17.75
N LEU A 167 6.36 -14.44 -18.85
CA LEU A 167 5.77 -14.85 -20.12
C LEU A 167 6.65 -15.91 -20.81
N ALA A 168 7.94 -15.61 -20.97
CA ALA A 168 8.90 -16.41 -21.70
C ALA A 168 10.20 -16.67 -20.92
N ALA A 169 10.56 -15.80 -19.98
CA ALA A 169 11.75 -16.00 -19.16
C ALA A 169 11.63 -17.29 -18.32
N ARG A 170 12.76 -18.00 -18.13
CA ARG A 170 12.79 -19.29 -17.45
C ARG A 170 12.60 -19.21 -15.93
N ALA A 171 12.82 -18.04 -15.34
CA ALA A 171 12.78 -17.82 -13.89
C ALA A 171 12.48 -16.34 -13.58
N GLY A 172 12.19 -16.07 -12.31
CA GLY A 172 11.84 -14.74 -11.80
C GLY A 172 10.34 -14.49 -11.81
N LEU A 173 9.98 -13.21 -11.80
CA LEU A 173 8.59 -12.75 -11.88
C LEU A 173 8.52 -11.52 -12.79
N THR A 174 7.33 -11.23 -13.29
CA THR A 174 7.06 -10.04 -14.11
C THR A 174 6.07 -9.14 -13.37
N LEU A 175 6.29 -7.84 -13.43
CA LEU A 175 5.42 -6.82 -12.83
C LEU A 175 4.58 -6.13 -13.90
N TRP A 176 3.37 -5.73 -13.53
CA TRP A 176 2.38 -5.11 -14.43
C TRP A 176 1.69 -3.93 -13.75
N ALA A 177 1.42 -2.88 -14.50
CA ALA A 177 0.49 -1.83 -14.11
C ALA A 177 -0.93 -2.24 -14.54
N VAL A 178 -1.73 -2.72 -13.60
CA VAL A 178 -3.09 -3.19 -13.88
C VAL A 178 -4.10 -2.12 -13.44
N PRO A 179 -4.92 -1.56 -14.35
CA PRO A 179 -5.99 -0.64 -13.97
C PRO A 179 -7.00 -1.33 -13.06
N ALA A 180 -7.35 -0.69 -11.95
CA ALA A 180 -8.21 -1.32 -10.93
C ALA A 180 -9.67 -1.51 -11.38
N HIS A 181 -10.10 -0.78 -12.40
CA HIS A 181 -11.43 -0.85 -13.01
C HIS A 181 -11.45 -1.67 -14.31
N ALA A 182 -10.36 -2.38 -14.62
CA ALA A 182 -10.33 -3.27 -15.77
C ALA A 182 -11.37 -4.40 -15.62
N SER A 183 -12.00 -4.77 -16.73
CA SER A 183 -12.92 -5.91 -16.77
C SER A 183 -12.24 -7.18 -16.27
N ASP A 184 -12.99 -8.02 -15.56
CA ASP A 184 -12.52 -9.30 -15.02
C ASP A 184 -11.41 -9.19 -13.96
N LEU A 185 -11.17 -7.97 -13.44
CA LEU A 185 -10.50 -7.71 -12.17
C LEU A 185 -11.55 -7.36 -11.11
N PHE A 186 -11.64 -8.13 -10.03
CA PHE A 186 -12.68 -7.92 -9.03
C PHE A 186 -12.22 -8.15 -7.59
N VAL A 187 -12.91 -7.47 -6.68
CA VAL A 187 -12.77 -7.63 -5.23
C VAL A 187 -14.09 -8.21 -4.70
N PRO A 188 -14.08 -9.21 -3.81
CA PRO A 188 -15.30 -9.78 -3.26
C PRO A 188 -16.15 -8.72 -2.57
N ALA A 189 -17.47 -8.71 -2.84
CA ALA A 189 -18.40 -7.78 -2.22
C ALA A 189 -18.50 -7.92 -0.69
N ARG A 190 -18.17 -9.12 -0.18
CA ARG A 190 -18.03 -9.41 1.26
C ARG A 190 -16.65 -10.00 1.47
N PRO A 191 -15.62 -9.15 1.56
CA PRO A 191 -14.29 -9.65 1.86
C PRO A 191 -14.32 -10.27 3.26
N GLY A 192 -13.61 -11.38 3.44
CA GLY A 192 -13.27 -11.81 4.79
C GLY A 192 -12.45 -10.73 5.48
N VAL A 193 -12.37 -10.75 6.81
CA VAL A 193 -11.48 -9.83 7.53
C VAL A 193 -10.04 -10.16 7.16
N GLU A 194 -9.48 -9.41 6.21
CA GLU A 194 -8.10 -9.46 5.78
C GLU A 194 -7.47 -8.10 6.14
N GLY A 195 -6.54 -8.06 7.10
CA GLY A 195 -5.80 -6.84 7.45
C GLY A 195 -6.51 -5.84 8.39
N PRO A 196 -5.89 -4.66 8.62
CA PRO A 196 -6.40 -3.67 9.58
C PRO A 196 -7.68 -3.00 9.11
N ARG A 197 -8.56 -2.65 10.05
CA ARG A 197 -9.83 -1.96 9.74
C ARG A 197 -9.61 -0.63 9.03
N GLY A 198 -10.51 -0.26 8.12
CA GLY A 198 -10.50 1.00 7.39
C GLY A 198 -9.42 1.10 6.31
N THR A 199 -8.72 0.01 5.99
CA THR A 199 -7.71 -0.03 4.92
C THR A 199 -8.25 -0.56 3.60
N ALA A 200 -9.50 -1.07 3.58
CA ALA A 200 -10.04 -1.88 2.49
C ALA A 200 -9.06 -2.97 2.05
N THR A 201 -8.39 -3.61 3.01
CA THR A 201 -7.49 -4.72 2.70
C THR A 201 -8.32 -5.93 2.31
N SER A 202 -8.04 -6.51 1.15
CA SER A 202 -8.79 -7.65 0.63
C SER A 202 -7.95 -8.49 -0.33
N THR A 203 -8.59 -9.52 -0.86
CA THR A 203 -8.11 -10.27 -1.99
C THR A 203 -8.59 -9.62 -3.30
N VAL A 204 -7.70 -9.44 -4.27
CA VAL A 204 -8.02 -9.05 -5.65
C VAL A 204 -7.88 -10.26 -6.56
N PHE A 205 -8.90 -10.53 -7.37
CA PHE A 205 -8.96 -11.63 -8.32
C PHE A 205 -8.87 -11.12 -9.75
N ALA A 206 -8.22 -11.90 -10.61
CA ALA A 206 -8.16 -11.68 -12.06
C ALA A 206 -8.50 -12.98 -12.80
N ASP A 207 -9.49 -12.97 -13.70
CA ASP A 207 -9.85 -14.16 -14.49
C ASP A 207 -10.46 -13.92 -15.88
N PRO A 208 -9.62 -13.90 -16.93
CA PRO A 208 -8.38 -13.16 -16.96
C PRO A 208 -8.64 -11.66 -17.14
N VAL A 209 -7.92 -10.81 -16.40
CA VAL A 209 -7.87 -9.38 -16.76
C VAL A 209 -6.96 -9.21 -17.98
N LEU A 210 -7.39 -8.40 -18.94
CA LEU A 210 -6.61 -8.08 -20.14
C LEU A 210 -5.91 -6.73 -19.97
N VAL A 211 -4.60 -6.72 -20.19
CA VAL A 211 -3.79 -5.50 -20.20
C VAL A 211 -2.95 -5.44 -21.48
N PRO A 212 -2.61 -4.26 -22.01
CA PRO A 212 -1.69 -4.20 -23.14
C PRO A 212 -0.30 -4.67 -22.72
N ALA A 213 0.49 -5.22 -23.64
CA ALA A 213 1.84 -5.73 -23.34
C ALA A 213 2.78 -4.63 -22.80
N GLU A 214 2.52 -3.37 -23.16
CA GLU A 214 3.22 -2.18 -22.65
C GLU A 214 2.91 -1.86 -21.18
N ALA A 215 1.93 -2.52 -20.56
CA ALA A 215 1.67 -2.41 -19.13
C ALA A 215 2.74 -3.10 -18.27
N ILE A 216 3.71 -3.78 -18.89
CA ILE A 216 4.85 -4.39 -18.19
C ILE A 216 5.69 -3.33 -17.47
N LEU A 217 6.05 -3.60 -16.22
CA LEU A 217 6.89 -2.73 -15.39
C LEU A 217 8.28 -3.35 -15.28
N GLY A 218 9.19 -2.89 -16.15
CA GLY A 218 10.52 -3.47 -16.32
C GLY A 218 10.54 -4.49 -17.46
N THR A 219 11.23 -5.62 -17.27
CA THR A 219 11.37 -6.67 -18.29
C THR A 219 10.73 -7.98 -17.84
N ASP A 220 10.41 -8.84 -18.80
CA ASP A 220 9.91 -10.18 -18.50
C ASP A 220 10.93 -10.99 -17.66
N GLY A 221 10.49 -11.52 -16.52
CA GLY A 221 11.34 -12.19 -15.53
C GLY A 221 12.23 -11.27 -14.67
N GLY A 222 12.31 -9.97 -14.99
CA GLY A 222 13.15 -8.99 -14.29
C GLY A 222 12.51 -8.40 -13.02
N GLY A 223 11.24 -8.68 -12.76
CA GLY A 223 10.50 -8.09 -11.65
C GLY A 223 11.03 -8.47 -10.27
N LEU A 224 11.75 -9.59 -10.12
CA LEU A 224 12.36 -9.96 -8.84
C LEU A 224 13.43 -8.93 -8.42
N ASP A 225 14.23 -8.44 -9.38
CA ASP A 225 15.22 -7.39 -9.13
C ASP A 225 14.54 -6.09 -8.68
N VAL A 226 13.44 -5.72 -9.35
CA VAL A 226 12.61 -4.57 -8.96
C VAL A 226 12.05 -4.73 -7.54
N VAL A 227 11.56 -5.93 -7.19
CA VAL A 227 11.07 -6.21 -5.84
C VAL A 227 12.19 -6.05 -4.81
N LEU A 228 13.36 -6.65 -5.04
CA LEU A 228 14.46 -6.62 -4.07
C LEU A 228 15.10 -5.23 -3.92
N ARG A 229 15.20 -4.46 -5.01
CA ARG A 229 15.91 -3.17 -5.02
C ARG A 229 15.01 -1.97 -4.76
N THR A 230 13.74 -2.04 -5.16
CA THR A 230 12.81 -0.91 -5.09
C THR A 230 11.74 -1.12 -4.03
N VAL A 231 11.05 -2.27 -4.08
CA VAL A 231 9.88 -2.53 -3.23
C VAL A 231 10.29 -2.87 -1.80
N LEU A 232 11.20 -3.84 -1.61
CA LEU A 232 11.55 -4.37 -0.30
C LEU A 232 12.15 -3.30 0.63
N PRO A 233 13.13 -2.46 0.21
CA PRO A 233 13.66 -1.41 1.09
C PRO A 233 12.58 -0.42 1.53
N ARG A 234 11.66 -0.05 0.63
CA ARG A 234 10.54 0.85 0.92
C ARG A 234 9.53 0.22 1.86
N LEU A 235 9.16 -1.04 1.63
CA LEU A 235 8.29 -1.77 2.55
C LEU A 235 8.88 -1.81 3.96
N LEU A 236 10.18 -2.11 4.11
CA LEU A 236 10.81 -2.18 5.41
C LEU A 236 10.81 -0.80 6.11
N GLU A 237 11.26 0.24 5.42
CA GLU A 237 11.34 1.59 5.98
C GLU A 237 9.96 2.15 6.34
N LEU A 238 9.01 2.07 5.40
CA LEU A 238 7.67 2.62 5.62
C LEU A 238 6.87 1.81 6.64
N ARG A 239 7.09 0.49 6.74
CA ARG A 239 6.50 -0.33 7.82
C ARG A 239 7.05 0.09 9.18
N ALA A 240 8.35 0.35 9.29
CA ALA A 240 8.95 0.87 10.51
C ALA A 240 8.36 2.24 10.88
N ALA A 241 8.23 3.14 9.90
CA ALA A 241 7.59 4.45 10.06
C ALA A 241 6.12 4.36 10.53
N ALA A 242 5.38 3.35 10.06
CA ALA A 242 3.97 3.16 10.40
C ALA A 242 3.74 2.57 11.81
N GLN A 243 4.78 2.08 12.49
CA GLN A 243 4.63 1.54 13.84
C GLN A 243 4.26 2.67 14.83
N PRO A 244 3.29 2.45 15.73
CA PRO A 244 2.97 3.43 16.75
C PRO A 244 4.19 3.67 17.63
N PHE A 245 4.48 4.94 17.93
CA PHE A 245 5.53 5.30 18.88
C PHE A 245 5.22 4.69 20.24
N ARG A 246 6.00 3.69 20.63
CA ARG A 246 5.93 3.07 21.96
C ARG A 246 6.99 3.76 22.82
N PRO A 247 6.62 4.62 23.79
CA PRO A 247 7.60 5.20 24.69
C PRO A 247 8.32 4.08 25.46
N ALA A 248 9.62 4.23 25.67
CA ALA A 248 10.48 3.20 26.28
C ALA A 248 10.09 2.83 27.73
N ASN A 249 9.22 3.60 28.38
CA ASN A 249 8.66 3.31 29.70
C ASN A 249 7.15 3.62 29.70
N PRO A 250 6.25 2.63 29.72
CA PRO A 250 4.90 2.87 30.18
C PRO A 250 4.99 3.18 31.67
N VAL A 251 4.77 4.43 32.07
CA VAL A 251 4.51 4.74 33.48
C VAL A 251 3.18 4.06 33.81
N GLU A 252 3.24 2.96 34.56
CA GLU A 252 2.02 2.34 35.08
C GLU A 252 1.29 3.34 35.97
N PRO A 253 0.02 3.67 35.67
CA PRO A 253 -0.75 4.54 36.53
C PRO A 253 -1.22 3.72 37.74
N GLY A 254 -0.39 3.59 38.78
CA GLY A 254 -0.85 2.98 40.02
C GLY A 254 0.21 2.40 40.96
N SER A 255 1.20 3.17 41.42
CA SER A 255 1.98 2.76 42.60
C SER A 255 2.35 3.90 43.55
N ALA A 256 1.56 4.97 43.57
CA ALA A 256 1.73 6.04 44.55
C ALA A 256 0.52 6.09 45.50
N ARG A 257 0.82 5.83 46.78
CA ARG A 257 0.07 6.17 48.01
C ARG A 257 -0.73 5.05 48.69
N HIS A 258 0.00 4.21 49.44
CA HIS A 258 -0.42 3.80 50.77
C HIS A 258 0.70 4.14 51.78
N ARG A 259 0.61 5.36 52.34
CA ARG A 259 1.22 5.74 53.62
C ARG A 259 0.24 6.67 54.33
N THR A 260 -0.60 6.06 55.15
CA THR A 260 -1.46 6.63 56.21
C THR A 260 -2.18 5.40 56.77
N ASP A 261 -2.28 5.05 58.04
CA ASP A 261 -1.78 5.56 59.32
C ASP A 261 -1.86 4.32 60.22
N SER A 262 -0.79 3.97 60.94
CA SER A 262 -0.92 3.06 62.09
C SER A 262 -0.89 3.93 63.33
N LEU A 263 -2.09 4.30 63.79
CA LEU A 263 -2.34 4.99 65.03
C LEU A 263 -2.17 4.04 66.22
N ALA A 264 -1.81 4.65 67.33
CA ALA A 264 -1.59 4.12 68.66
C ALA A 264 -2.79 3.38 69.30
N ALA A 265 -2.46 2.70 70.41
CA ALA A 265 -3.32 2.07 71.45
C ALA A 265 -3.97 0.73 71.04
N SER A 266 -3.89 -0.37 71.79
CA SER A 266 -3.63 -0.62 73.21
C SER A 266 -2.85 -1.92 73.43
#